data_AF-A0A8T4UE05-F1
#
_entry.id   AF-A0A8T4UE05-F1
#
_cell.length_a   1.000
_cell.length_b   1.000
_cell.length_c   1.000
_cell.angle_alpha   90.00
_cell.angle_beta   90.00
_cell.angle_gamma   90.00
#
_symmetry.space_group_name_H-M   'P 1'
#
loop_
_entity.id
_entity.type
_entity.pdbx_description
1 polymer ?
#
loop_
_entity_poly.entity_id
_entity_poly.type
_entity_poly.pdbx_seq_one_letter_code
_entity_poly.pdbx_strand_id
1 'polypeptide(L)'
;MELTRNKKIGLLIIGIGLLIGYIIYAFNTALTDLISISQCGEINCPHEAALKFQTNISIGILFAVIVIGVIFLFMKEKVLVSAERKRENLEKIKTLTEEEKKIYELTEKEGSMFQSDLVEKSGFDNVVIIK
;
A
#
# COMPACT_ATOMS: atom_id res chain seq x y z
N MET A 1 -23.13 -1.31 -5.69
CA MET A 1 -21.86 -0.73 -6.18
C MET A 1 -20.74 -1.39 -5.41
N GLU A 2 -20.19 -2.50 -5.92
CA GLU A 2 -19.15 -3.24 -5.20
C GLU A 2 -17.83 -2.47 -5.26
N LEU A 3 -17.49 -1.83 -4.14
CA LEU A 3 -16.23 -1.14 -3.98
C LEU A 3 -15.14 -2.21 -3.85
N THR A 4 -14.35 -2.41 -4.92
CA THR A 4 -13.19 -3.31 -4.91
C THR A 4 -12.27 -2.98 -3.74
N ARG A 5 -11.53 -3.96 -3.22
CA ARG A 5 -10.73 -3.85 -1.97
C ARG A 5 -9.84 -2.60 -1.97
N ASN A 6 -9.29 -2.26 -3.13
CA ASN A 6 -8.42 -1.10 -3.31
C ASN A 6 -9.16 0.24 -3.26
N LYS A 7 -10.40 0.29 -3.75
CA LYS A 7 -11.23 1.49 -3.64
C LYS A 7 -11.65 1.77 -2.19
N LYS A 8 -11.86 0.71 -1.38
CA LYS A 8 -12.07 0.86 0.09
C LYS A 8 -10.83 1.45 0.76
N ILE A 9 -9.64 0.95 0.41
CA ILE A 9 -8.36 1.45 0.94
C ILE A 9 -8.11 2.91 0.50
N GLY A 10 -8.35 3.23 -0.77
CA GLY A 10 -8.23 4.61 -1.28
C GLY A 10 -9.19 5.58 -0.58
N LEU A 11 -10.44 5.17 -0.34
CA LEU A 11 -11.42 5.97 0.41
C LEU A 11 -10.98 6.17 1.87
N LEU A 12 -10.41 5.14 2.51
CA LEU A 12 -9.88 5.22 3.87
C LEU A 12 -8.71 6.20 3.96
N ILE A 13 -7.77 6.15 3.00
CA ILE A 13 -6.64 7.10 2.92
C ILE A 13 -7.13 8.54 2.76
N ILE A 14 -8.12 8.77 1.89
CA ILE A 14 -8.72 10.11 1.71
C ILE A 14 -9.40 10.58 3.00
N GLY A 15 -10.11 9.71 3.71
CA GLY A 15 -10.73 10.02 5.00
C GLY A 15 -9.71 10.45 6.07
N ILE A 16 -8.60 9.72 6.18
CA ILE A 16 -7.49 10.08 7.08
C ILE A 16 -6.86 11.41 6.64
N GLY A 17 -6.64 11.61 5.34
CA GLY A 17 -6.09 12.85 4.79
C GLY A 17 -6.95 14.07 5.13
N LEU A 18 -8.28 13.96 4.99
CA LEU A 18 -9.21 15.03 5.39
C LEU A 18 -9.13 15.34 6.88
N LEU A 19 -9.04 14.32 7.73
CA LEU A 19 -8.93 14.49 9.17
C LEU A 19 -7.61 15.20 9.54
N ILE A 20 -6.50 14.80 8.94
CA ILE A 20 -5.20 15.46 9.11
C ILE A 20 -5.24 16.92 8.61
N GLY A 21 -5.86 17.16 7.46
CA GLY A 21 -6.05 18.50 6.91
C GLY A 21 -6.84 19.41 7.83
N TYR A 22 -7.92 18.89 8.42
CA TYR A 22 -8.71 19.60 9.42
C TYR A 22 -7.89 19.95 10.67
N ILE A 23 -7.06 19.02 11.15
CA ILE A 23 -6.15 19.27 12.28
C ILE A 23 -5.18 20.41 11.96
N ILE A 24 -4.51 20.35 10.80
CA ILE A 24 -3.57 21.40 10.36
C ILE A 24 -4.26 22.76 10.28
N TYR A 25 -5.47 22.80 9.71
CA TYR A 25 -6.27 24.02 9.63
C TYR A 25 -6.58 24.59 11.01
N ALA A 26 -7.10 23.77 11.92
CA ALA A 26 -7.45 24.19 13.29
C ALA A 26 -6.23 24.72 14.06
N PHE A 27 -5.08 24.03 13.96
CA PHE A 27 -3.84 24.50 14.58
C PHE A 27 -3.35 25.82 13.98
N ASN A 28 -3.40 25.96 12.65
CA ASN A 28 -2.95 27.18 12.00
C ASN A 28 -3.84 28.39 12.34
N THR A 29 -5.16 28.20 12.42
CA THR A 29 -6.10 29.23 12.89
C THR A 29 -5.78 29.62 14.33
N ALA A 30 -5.65 28.65 15.24
CA ALA A 30 -5.35 28.95 16.65
C ALA A 30 -4.01 29.67 16.85
N LEU A 31 -2.97 29.32 16.07
CA LEU A 31 -1.67 29.98 16.13
C LEU A 31 -1.71 31.39 15.56
N THR A 32 -2.49 31.61 14.51
CA THR A 32 -2.69 32.96 13.93
C THR A 32 -3.40 33.88 14.92
N ASP A 33 -4.42 33.36 15.64
CA ASP A 33 -5.12 34.12 16.68
C ASP A 33 -4.20 34.48 17.84
N LEU A 34 -3.35 33.55 18.30
CA LEU A 34 -2.36 33.82 19.35
C LEU A 34 -1.33 34.88 18.95
N ILE A 35 -0.86 34.84 17.70
CA ILE A 35 0.10 35.82 17.18
C ILE A 35 -0.55 37.22 17.08
N SER A 36 -1.84 37.28 16.72
CA SER A 36 -2.57 38.56 16.63
C SER A 36 -2.76 39.26 17.98
N ILE A 37 -2.80 38.48 19.07
CA ILE A 37 -2.96 38.97 20.44
C ILE A 37 -1.60 39.29 21.07
N SER A 38 -0.54 38.58 20.69
CA SER A 38 0.81 38.87 21.17
C SER A 38 1.31 40.17 20.54
N GLN A 39 1.38 41.24 21.34
CA GLN A 39 2.14 42.44 20.98
C GLN A 39 3.62 42.09 20.90
N CYS A 40 4.05 41.61 19.73
CA CYS A 40 5.46 41.53 19.41
C CYS A 40 5.99 42.95 19.26
N GLY A 41 6.86 43.36 20.17
CA GLY A 41 7.61 44.62 20.07
C GLY A 41 8.36 44.69 18.74
N GLU A 42 8.56 45.92 18.25
CA GLU A 42 9.12 46.27 16.95
C GLU A 42 10.23 45.32 16.47
N ILE A 43 10.08 44.85 15.23
CA ILE A 43 10.99 44.00 14.45
C ILE A 43 10.65 42.51 14.52
N ASN A 44 9.83 42.10 13.53
CA ASN A 44 9.68 40.74 12.99
C ASN A 44 9.62 39.61 14.03
N CYS A 45 8.41 39.24 14.44
CA CYS A 45 8.22 38.10 15.31
C CYS A 45 8.62 36.80 14.56
N PRO A 46 9.71 36.12 14.96
CA PRO A 46 10.27 34.98 14.21
C PRO A 46 9.30 33.80 14.10
N HIS A 47 8.31 33.74 15.00
CA HIS A 47 7.24 32.76 14.98
C HIS A 47 6.35 32.85 13.74
N GLU A 48 6.13 34.03 13.16
CA GLU A 48 5.26 34.18 11.98
C GLU A 48 5.90 33.58 10.73
N ALA A 49 7.22 33.74 10.57
CA ALA A 49 7.97 33.15 9.47
C ALA A 49 8.03 31.62 9.57
N ALA A 50 8.28 31.10 10.77
CA ALA A 50 8.26 29.66 11.04
C ALA A 50 6.87 29.05 10.80
N LEU A 51 5.80 29.73 11.24
CA LEU A 51 4.42 29.28 11.04
C LEU A 51 4.03 29.24 9.56
N LYS A 52 4.38 30.29 8.80
CA LYS A 52 4.13 30.33 7.35
C LYS A 52 4.88 29.23 6.61
N PHE A 53 6.14 28.98 6.96
CA PHE A 53 6.93 27.91 6.36
C PHE A 53 6.36 26.52 6.68
N GLN A 54 6.05 26.26 7.95
CA GLN A 54 5.47 24.99 8.39
C GLN A 54 4.10 24.72 7.77
N THR A 55 3.24 25.73 7.69
CA THR A 55 1.91 25.62 7.05
C THR A 55 2.05 25.31 5.56
N ASN A 56 2.96 25.98 4.86
CA ASN A 56 3.18 25.76 3.43
C ASN A 56 3.69 24.34 3.14
N ILE A 57 4.63 23.83 3.96
CA ILE A 57 5.08 22.43 3.88
C ILE A 57 3.94 21.46 4.19
N SER A 58 3.15 21.74 5.23
CA SER A 58 2.04 20.86 5.64
C SER A 58 0.96 20.76 4.57
N ILE A 59 0.65 21.86 3.89
CA ILE A 59 -0.24 21.87 2.72
C ILE A 59 0.35 21.05 1.57
N GLY A 60 1.66 21.15 1.32
CA GLY A 60 2.35 20.34 0.31
C GLY A 60 2.26 18.84 0.59
N ILE A 61 2.47 18.43 1.84
CA ILE A 61 2.35 17.02 2.27
C ILE A 61 0.89 16.55 2.14
N LEU A 62 -0.08 17.36 2.57
CA LEU A 62 -1.51 17.06 2.44
C LEU A 62 -1.89 16.83 0.98
N PHE A 63 -1.42 17.70 0.08
CA PHE A 63 -1.65 17.56 -1.36
C PHE A 63 -1.08 16.25 -1.90
N ALA A 64 0.16 15.90 -1.54
CA ALA A 64 0.77 14.63 -1.93
C ALA A 64 -0.04 13.41 -1.45
N VAL A 65 -0.52 13.43 -0.21
CA VAL A 65 -1.36 12.36 0.37
C VAL A 65 -2.69 12.23 -0.39
N ILE A 66 -3.34 13.35 -0.71
CA ILE A 66 -4.58 13.34 -1.50
C ILE A 66 -4.33 12.78 -2.89
N VAL A 67 -3.25 13.20 -3.57
CA VAL A 67 -2.87 12.69 -4.89
C VAL A 67 -2.65 11.18 -4.85
N ILE A 68 -1.95 10.67 -3.83
CA ILE A 68 -1.77 9.23 -3.64
C ILE A 68 -3.11 8.53 -3.42
N GLY A 69 -3.98 9.05 -2.54
CA GLY A 69 -5.32 8.49 -2.32
C GLY A 69 -6.17 8.42 -3.59
N VAL A 70 -6.11 9.46 -4.43
CA VAL A 70 -6.78 9.52 -5.73
C VAL A 70 -6.19 8.50 -6.71
N ILE A 71 -4.86 8.39 -6.81
CA ILE A 71 -4.21 7.37 -7.64
C ILE A 71 -4.65 5.96 -7.24
N PHE A 72 -4.76 5.68 -5.93
CA PHE A 72 -5.24 4.40 -5.42
C PHE A 72 -6.71 4.12 -5.73
N LEU A 73 -7.56 5.14 -5.82
CA LEU A 73 -8.95 4.99 -6.28
C LEU A 73 -9.04 4.58 -7.75
N PHE A 74 -8.12 5.08 -8.60
CA PHE A 74 -8.10 4.83 -10.04
C PHE A 74 -7.22 3.63 -10.46
N MET A 75 -6.31 3.17 -9.60
CA MET A 75 -5.47 2.00 -9.88
C MET A 75 -6.28 0.69 -9.87
N LYS A 76 -6.22 -0.02 -11.00
CA LYS A 76 -6.76 -1.38 -11.12
C LYS A 76 -5.93 -2.37 -10.28
N GLU A 77 -6.59 -3.35 -9.69
CA GLU A 77 -6.14 -4.23 -8.59
C GLU A 77 -4.86 -5.06 -8.82
N LYS A 78 -4.28 -5.00 -10.03
CA LYS A 78 -3.21 -5.90 -10.48
C LYS A 78 -1.82 -5.58 -9.91
N VAL A 79 -1.55 -4.35 -9.47
CA VAL A 79 -0.16 -3.90 -9.23
C VAL A 79 0.40 -4.28 -7.86
N LEU A 80 -0.39 -4.24 -6.79
CA LEU A 80 0.11 -4.48 -5.42
C LEU A 80 0.03 -5.96 -5.00
N VAL A 81 -1.06 -6.66 -5.34
CA VAL A 81 -1.24 -8.09 -5.01
C VAL A 81 -0.23 -8.97 -5.76
N SER A 82 0.22 -8.54 -6.95
CA SER A 82 1.20 -9.27 -7.74
C SER A 82 2.60 -9.28 -7.12
N ALA A 83 2.97 -8.29 -6.29
CA ALA A 83 4.31 -8.25 -5.70
C ALA A 83 4.42 -9.20 -4.51
N GLU A 84 3.45 -9.19 -3.60
CA GLU A 84 3.43 -10.11 -2.44
C GLU A 84 3.19 -11.55 -2.85
N ARG A 85 2.22 -11.83 -3.74
CA ARG A 85 1.92 -13.20 -4.18
C ARG A 85 3.09 -13.83 -4.97
N LYS A 86 3.84 -13.01 -5.72
CA LYS A 86 5.03 -13.49 -6.44
C LYS A 86 6.18 -13.79 -5.48
N ARG A 87 6.32 -13.02 -4.39
CA ARG A 87 7.35 -13.24 -3.37
C ARG A 87 7.08 -14.50 -2.53
N GLU A 88 5.83 -14.73 -2.14
CA GLU A 88 5.40 -15.94 -1.42
C GLU A 88 5.58 -17.21 -2.26
N ASN A 89 5.21 -17.16 -3.54
CA ASN A 89 5.41 -18.29 -4.46
C ASN A 89 6.90 -18.57 -4.69
N LEU A 90 7.74 -17.54 -4.81
CA LEU A 90 9.19 -17.69 -4.96
C LEU A 90 9.87 -18.30 -3.72
N GLU A 91 9.39 -17.97 -2.52
CA GLU A 91 9.90 -18.58 -1.29
C GLU A 91 9.46 -20.05 -1.17
N LYS A 92 8.21 -20.37 -1.51
CA LYS A 92 7.73 -21.76 -1.55
C LYS A 92 8.52 -22.60 -2.56
N ILE A 93 8.72 -22.12 -3.80
CA ILE A 93 9.48 -22.84 -4.83
C ILE A 93 10.95 -23.11 -4.41
N LYS A 94 11.55 -22.24 -3.60
CA LYS A 94 12.92 -22.46 -3.08
C LYS A 94 13.01 -23.54 -2.01
N THR A 95 11.92 -23.80 -1.29
CA THR A 95 11.85 -24.83 -0.26
C THR A 95 11.49 -26.22 -0.79
N LEU A 96 11.12 -26.32 -2.08
CA LEU A 96 10.81 -27.60 -2.71
C LEU A 96 12.08 -28.41 -2.98
N THR A 97 12.00 -29.71 -2.72
CA THR A 97 13.02 -30.69 -3.13
C THR A 97 13.02 -30.87 -4.66
N GLU A 98 14.10 -31.43 -5.21
CA GLU A 98 14.26 -31.58 -6.67
C GLU A 98 13.14 -32.43 -7.31
N GLU A 99 12.57 -33.37 -6.56
CA GLU A 99 11.42 -34.18 -6.98
C GLU A 99 10.13 -33.35 -7.05
N GLU A 100 9.88 -32.52 -6.03
CA GLU A 100 8.70 -31.64 -5.96
C GLU A 100 8.76 -30.54 -7.03
N LYS A 101 9.95 -30.01 -7.34
CA LYS A 101 10.14 -29.04 -8.42
C LYS A 101 9.77 -29.62 -9.79
N LYS A 102 10.16 -30.86 -10.04
CA LYS A 102 9.83 -31.56 -11.30
C LYS A 102 8.32 -31.74 -11.44
N ILE A 103 7.64 -32.11 -10.36
CA ILE A 103 6.17 -32.22 -10.32
C ILE A 103 5.49 -30.86 -10.52
N TYR A 104 6.02 -29.81 -9.90
CA TYR A 104 5.52 -28.43 -10.06
C TYR A 104 5.62 -27.97 -11.52
N GLU A 105 6.77 -28.19 -12.19
CA GLU A 105 6.95 -27.83 -13.60
C GLU A 105 6.04 -28.61 -14.56
N LEU A 106 5.80 -29.90 -14.28
CA LEU A 106 4.85 -30.73 -15.04
C LEU A 106 3.42 -30.21 -14.91
N THR A 107 3.01 -29.85 -13.69
CA THR A 107 1.67 -29.33 -13.41
C THR A 107 1.48 -27.92 -13.99
N GLU A 108 2.52 -27.09 -14.00
CA GLU A 108 2.47 -25.75 -14.61
C GLU A 108 2.35 -25.80 -16.14
N LYS A 109 2.96 -26.79 -16.79
CA LYS A 109 2.90 -26.96 -18.25
C LYS A 109 1.59 -27.57 -18.75
N GLU A 110 1.03 -28.54 -18.02
CA GLU A 110 -0.16 -29.29 -18.48
C GLU A 110 -1.47 -28.86 -17.80
N GLY A 111 -1.42 -28.06 -16.73
CA GLY A 111 -2.60 -27.59 -16.01
C GLY A 111 -3.12 -28.62 -14.99
N SER A 112 -4.44 -28.71 -14.80
CA SER A 112 -5.00 -29.65 -13.81
C SER A 112 -4.91 -31.07 -14.33
N MET A 113 -4.12 -31.89 -13.67
CA MET A 113 -3.89 -33.29 -14.03
C MET A 113 -4.28 -34.21 -12.88
N PHE A 114 -4.78 -35.40 -13.22
CA PHE A 114 -5.14 -36.39 -12.21
C PHE A 114 -3.86 -36.96 -11.57
N GLN A 115 -3.96 -37.35 -10.30
CA GLN A 115 -2.82 -37.90 -9.56
C GLN A 115 -2.22 -39.14 -10.26
N SER A 116 -3.06 -39.93 -10.94
CA SER A 116 -2.64 -41.08 -11.75
C SER A 116 -1.78 -40.67 -12.95
N ASP A 117 -2.15 -39.60 -13.65
CA ASP A 117 -1.41 -39.09 -14.81
C ASP A 117 -0.06 -38.48 -14.39
N LEU A 118 -0.02 -37.90 -13.18
CA LEU A 118 1.19 -37.38 -12.56
C LEU A 118 2.21 -38.48 -12.29
N VAL A 119 1.79 -39.56 -11.62
CA VAL A 119 2.63 -40.73 -11.31
C VAL A 119 3.21 -41.34 -12.58
N GLU A 120 2.37 -41.50 -13.62
CA GLU A 120 2.78 -42.09 -14.90
C GLU A 120 3.80 -41.23 -15.65
N LYS A 121 3.64 -39.89 -15.65
CA LYS A 121 4.55 -38.98 -16.35
C LYS A 121 5.81 -38.63 -15.55
N SER A 122 5.72 -38.64 -14.23
CA SER A 122 6.86 -38.31 -13.36
C SER A 122 7.76 -39.52 -13.09
N GLY A 123 7.22 -40.74 -13.19
CA GLY A 123 7.91 -42.00 -12.89
C GLY A 123 8.11 -42.27 -11.40
N PHE A 124 7.25 -41.69 -10.54
CA PHE A 124 7.33 -41.83 -9.08
C PHE A 124 6.28 -42.82 -8.58
N ASP A 125 6.64 -43.72 -7.66
CA ASP A 125 5.74 -44.76 -7.14
C ASP A 125 4.58 -44.22 -6.27
N ASN A 126 4.73 -43.02 -5.68
CA ASN A 126 3.69 -42.30 -4.96
C ASN A 126 3.94 -40.78 -4.98
N VAL A 127 2.92 -39.98 -5.29
CA VAL A 127 3.00 -38.51 -5.24
C VAL A 127 2.64 -38.03 -3.82
N VAL A 128 3.60 -37.46 -3.11
CA VAL A 128 3.37 -36.83 -1.80
C VAL A 128 2.52 -35.57 -2.02
N ILE A 129 1.33 -35.54 -1.43
CA ILE A 129 0.44 -34.38 -1.48
C ILE A 129 1.04 -33.29 -0.60
N ILE A 130 1.49 -32.20 -1.22
CA ILE A 130 1.94 -30.99 -0.53
C ILE A 130 0.71 -30.37 0.15
N LYS A 131 0.72 -30.26 1.48
CA LYS A 131 -0.37 -29.72 2.29
C LYS A 131 -0.23 -28.23 2.51
#